data_AF-T0Z5I6-F1
#
_entry.id   AF-T0Z5I6-F1
#
_cell.length_a   1.000
_cell.length_b   1.000
_cell.length_c   1.000
_cell.angle_alpha   90.00
_cell.angle_beta   90.00
_cell.angle_gamma   90.00
#
_symmetry.space_group_name_H-M   'P 1'
#
loop_
_entity.id
_entity.type
_entity.pdbx_description
1 polymer ?
#
loop_
_entity_poly.entity_id
_entity_poly.type
_entity_poly.pdbx_seq_one_letter_code
_entity_poly.pdbx_strand_id
1 'polypeptide(L)'
;MTYFMRTLSGVAQQSGAAIIVLHHVGKSREGGEDWERSRGASSLTTATRLQLNLRLPTLQESAGFGIDEAQRGFWVRIAQTKANYAKPRPEKWVRRGPDGVLRALEPAQLTSHGMQPTERGRRRGRD
;
A
#
# COMPACT_ATOMS: atom_id res chain seq x y z
N MET A 1 13.52 15.41 -10.65
CA MET A 1 12.37 15.19 -9.76
C MET A 1 12.00 16.43 -8.92
N THR A 2 12.95 17.09 -8.23
CA THR A 2 12.66 18.28 -7.40
C THR A 2 11.96 19.44 -8.11
N TYR A 3 12.42 19.83 -9.31
CA TYR A 3 11.77 20.91 -10.09
C TYR A 3 10.32 20.55 -10.43
N PHE A 4 10.09 19.33 -10.94
CA PHE A 4 8.77 18.80 -11.26
C PHE A 4 7.80 18.88 -10.07
N MET A 5 8.22 18.38 -8.89
CA MET A 5 7.38 18.43 -7.70
C MET A 5 7.09 19.86 -7.24
N ARG A 6 8.06 20.78 -7.38
CA ARG A 6 7.86 22.20 -7.06
C ARG A 6 6.85 22.85 -8.00
N THR A 7 6.95 22.58 -9.29
CA THR A 7 6.01 23.09 -10.30
C THR A 7 4.58 22.59 -10.02
N LEU A 8 4.41 21.30 -9.78
CA LEU A 8 3.10 20.74 -9.41
C LEU A 8 2.54 21.36 -8.12
N SER A 9 3.40 21.61 -7.13
CA SER A 9 2.98 22.27 -5.89
C SER A 9 2.48 23.70 -6.12
N GLY A 10 3.08 24.43 -7.06
CA GLY A 10 2.62 25.76 -7.47
C GLY A 10 1.26 25.71 -8.17
N VAL A 11 1.09 24.77 -9.11
CA VAL A 11 -0.19 24.55 -9.80
C VAL A 11 -1.31 24.19 -8.81
N ALA A 12 -1.06 23.26 -7.89
CA ALA A 12 -2.04 22.87 -6.87
C ALA A 12 -2.45 24.05 -5.97
N GLN A 13 -1.49 24.91 -5.58
CA GLN A 13 -1.77 26.10 -4.78
C GLN A 13 -2.60 27.14 -5.54
N GLN A 14 -2.29 27.38 -6.82
CA GLN A 14 -3.00 28.38 -7.63
C GLN A 14 -4.40 27.93 -8.03
N SER A 15 -4.57 26.64 -8.32
CA SER A 15 -5.84 26.06 -8.79
C SER A 15 -6.75 25.56 -7.67
N GLY A 16 -6.21 25.31 -6.47
CA GLY A 16 -6.90 24.58 -5.42
C GLY A 16 -7.11 23.09 -5.70
N ALA A 17 -6.60 22.57 -6.81
CA ALA A 17 -6.79 21.17 -7.21
C ALA A 17 -5.86 20.21 -6.44
N ALA A 18 -6.40 19.05 -6.06
CA ALA A 18 -5.59 17.93 -5.61
C ALA A 18 -4.91 17.25 -6.80
N ILE A 19 -3.59 17.04 -6.70
CA ILE A 19 -2.80 16.36 -7.74
C ILE A 19 -2.32 15.02 -7.18
N ILE A 20 -2.68 13.93 -7.86
CA ILE A 20 -2.21 12.57 -7.56
C ILE A 20 -1.17 12.18 -8.61
N VAL A 21 0.00 11.76 -8.15
CA VAL A 21 1.11 11.30 -9.02
C VAL A 21 1.30 9.80 -8.83
N LEU A 22 1.32 9.05 -9.93
CA LEU A 22 1.67 7.63 -9.93
C LEU A 22 3.17 7.48 -10.17
N HIS A 23 3.83 6.68 -9.32
CA HIS A 23 5.26 6.42 -9.42
C HIS A 23 5.52 4.93 -9.34
N HIS A 24 6.10 4.37 -10.41
CA HIS A 24 6.54 2.98 -10.43
C HIS A 24 7.84 2.84 -9.65
N VAL A 25 7.87 1.91 -8.71
CA VAL A 25 9.09 1.47 -8.03
C VAL A 25 9.61 0.19 -8.70
N GLY A 26 10.93 0.05 -8.81
CA GLY A 26 11.55 -1.11 -9.46
C GLY A 26 11.11 -2.45 -8.85
N LYS A 27 11.09 -3.51 -9.67
CA LYS A 27 10.80 -4.87 -9.20
C LYS A 27 11.87 -5.35 -8.22
N SER A 28 11.56 -5.37 -6.93
CA SER A 28 12.33 -6.14 -5.95
C SER A 28 11.89 -7.60 -6.02
N ARG A 29 12.85 -8.52 -6.09
CA ARG A 29 12.60 -9.91 -5.65
C ARG A 29 12.23 -9.80 -4.17
N GLU A 30 11.01 -10.19 -3.84
CA GLU A 30 10.46 -10.26 -2.47
C GLU A 30 10.28 -8.92 -1.71
N GLY A 31 9.03 -8.43 -1.73
CA GLY A 31 8.28 -8.06 -0.52
C GLY A 31 8.64 -6.80 0.27
N GLY A 32 9.76 -6.12 0.04
CA GLY A 32 10.09 -5.00 0.92
C GLY A 32 9.39 -3.68 0.54
N GLU A 33 8.91 -2.99 1.57
CA GLU A 33 8.18 -1.72 1.51
C GLU A 33 9.09 -0.51 1.70
N ASP A 34 10.40 -0.72 1.63
CA ASP A 34 11.36 0.32 1.99
C ASP A 34 11.26 1.52 1.07
N TRP A 35 11.07 2.67 1.71
CA TRP A 35 11.27 4.01 1.17
C TRP A 35 12.63 4.15 0.45
N GLU A 36 13.63 3.35 0.86
CA GLU A 36 14.96 3.24 0.27
C GLU A 36 14.97 2.70 -1.17
N ARG A 37 13.88 2.05 -1.63
CA ARG A 37 13.70 1.57 -3.02
C ARG A 37 13.42 2.70 -4.01
N SER A 38 13.15 3.90 -3.52
CA SER A 38 12.94 5.10 -4.31
C SER A 38 14.26 5.84 -4.59
N ARG A 39 15.35 5.14 -4.92
CA ARG A 39 16.64 5.80 -5.24
C ARG A 39 16.42 6.77 -6.41
N GLY A 40 16.49 8.09 -6.14
CA GLY A 40 16.16 9.19 -7.07
C GLY A 40 14.78 9.86 -6.85
N ALA A 41 13.88 9.22 -6.11
CA ALA A 41 12.53 9.69 -5.78
C ALA A 41 12.36 10.05 -4.28
N SER A 42 13.44 10.16 -3.50
CA SER A 42 13.40 10.75 -2.14
C SER A 42 12.76 12.14 -2.15
N SER A 43 13.04 12.95 -3.18
CA SER A 43 12.39 14.25 -3.39
C SER A 43 10.88 14.14 -3.60
N LEU A 44 10.36 13.02 -4.11
CA LEU A 44 8.92 12.76 -4.24
C LEU A 44 8.29 12.53 -2.86
N THR A 45 8.85 11.60 -2.08
CA THR A 45 8.37 11.32 -0.72
C THR A 45 8.48 12.54 0.17
N THR A 46 9.55 13.34 0.07
CA THR A 46 9.68 14.58 0.84
C THR A 46 8.63 15.61 0.45
N ALA A 47 8.35 15.77 -0.85
CA ALA A 47 7.45 16.81 -1.36
C ALA A 47 5.95 16.48 -1.16
N THR A 48 5.57 15.21 -1.05
CA THR A 48 4.16 14.83 -0.86
C THR A 48 3.73 14.90 0.61
N ARG A 49 2.44 15.17 0.84
CA ARG A 49 1.81 15.15 2.17
C ARG A 49 1.10 13.84 2.49
N LEU A 50 0.86 13.03 1.47
CA LEU A 50 0.25 11.71 1.51
C LEU A 50 1.03 10.81 0.54
N GLN A 51 1.36 9.60 0.97
CA GLN A 51 1.90 8.56 0.10
C GLN A 51 1.18 7.25 0.41
N LEU A 52 0.66 6.63 -0.67
CA LEU A 52 0.07 5.30 -0.64
C LEU A 52 0.93 4.36 -1.48
N ASN A 53 1.27 3.20 -0.94
CA ASN A 53 1.97 2.15 -1.65
C ASN A 53 0.98 1.02 -1.98
N LEU A 54 1.05 0.54 -3.22
CA LEU A 54 0.28 -0.59 -3.73
C LEU A 54 1.23 -1.74 -4.05
N ARG A 55 0.91 -2.95 -3.59
CA ARG A 55 1.65 -4.15 -3.97
C ARG A 55 0.76 -5.39 -3.99
N LEU A 56 1.15 -6.40 -4.75
CA LEU A 56 0.57 -7.72 -4.65
C LEU A 56 0.96 -8.37 -3.30
N PRO A 57 0.21 -9.38 -2.82
CA PRO A 57 0.65 -10.20 -1.71
C PRO A 57 2.01 -10.81 -2.00
N THR A 58 2.82 -11.07 -0.99
CA THR A 58 3.99 -11.96 -1.09
C THR A 58 3.53 -13.42 -1.14
N LEU A 59 4.45 -14.36 -1.44
CA LEU A 59 4.12 -15.80 -1.35
C LEU A 59 3.75 -16.20 0.08
N GLN A 60 4.48 -15.68 1.07
CA GLN A 60 4.21 -15.94 2.49
C GLN A 60 2.84 -15.41 2.93
N GLU A 61 2.50 -14.19 2.52
CA GLU A 61 1.17 -13.62 2.79
C GLU A 61 0.08 -14.42 2.07
N SER A 62 0.30 -14.80 0.80
CA SER A 62 -0.67 -15.62 0.05
C SER A 62 -0.94 -16.94 0.78
N ALA A 63 0.11 -17.63 1.23
CA ALA A 63 -0.02 -18.87 2.01
C ALA A 63 -0.73 -18.64 3.35
N GLY A 64 -0.37 -17.57 4.08
CA GLY A 64 -1.04 -17.20 5.33
C GLY A 64 -2.51 -16.83 5.15
N PHE A 65 -2.89 -16.40 3.96
CA PHE A 65 -4.23 -16.00 3.58
C PHE A 65 -5.02 -17.07 2.83
N GLY A 66 -4.45 -18.27 2.62
CA GLY A 66 -5.09 -19.31 1.80
C GLY A 66 -5.39 -18.86 0.36
N ILE A 67 -4.62 -17.90 -0.17
CA ILE A 67 -4.78 -17.39 -1.54
C ILE A 67 -3.94 -18.25 -2.48
N ASP A 68 -4.62 -18.93 -3.41
CA ASP A 68 -3.95 -19.66 -4.49
C ASP A 68 -3.09 -18.74 -5.35
N GLU A 69 -1.98 -19.27 -5.86
CA GLU A 69 -1.06 -18.50 -6.71
C GLU A 69 -1.75 -17.92 -7.94
N ALA A 70 -2.68 -18.66 -8.55
CA ALA A 70 -3.50 -18.20 -9.67
C ALA A 70 -4.43 -17.02 -9.30
N GLN A 71 -4.81 -16.91 -8.03
CA GLN A 71 -5.69 -15.84 -7.53
C GLN A 71 -4.90 -14.63 -7.02
N ARG A 72 -3.60 -14.77 -6.74
CA ARG A 72 -2.74 -13.71 -6.17
C ARG A 72 -2.77 -12.40 -6.95
N GLY A 73 -2.85 -12.44 -8.27
CA GLY A 73 -2.87 -11.25 -9.14
C GLY A 73 -4.13 -10.39 -8.99
N PHE A 74 -5.19 -10.92 -8.39
CA PHE A 74 -6.43 -10.19 -8.12
C PHE A 74 -6.42 -9.46 -6.78
N TRP A 75 -5.39 -9.67 -5.95
CA TRP A 75 -5.28 -9.06 -4.63
C TRP A 75 -4.27 -7.92 -4.65
N VAL A 76 -4.61 -6.83 -3.96
CA VAL A 76 -3.73 -5.68 -3.82
C VAL A 76 -3.75 -5.24 -2.36
N ARG A 77 -2.57 -5.10 -1.78
CA ARG A 77 -2.37 -4.40 -0.51
C ARG A 77 -2.28 -2.90 -0.77
N ILE A 78 -2.99 -2.12 0.03
CA ILE A 78 -2.92 -0.67 0.08
C ILE A 78 -2.38 -0.27 1.44
N ALA A 79 -1.25 0.44 1.47
CA ALA A 79 -0.66 0.94 2.71
C ALA A 79 -0.41 2.44 2.65
N GLN A 80 -0.77 3.13 3.72
CA GLN A 80 -0.45 4.54 3.92
C GLN A 80 0.93 4.65 4.55
N THR A 81 1.96 4.88 3.73
CA THR A 81 3.35 4.97 4.19
C THR A 81 3.73 6.36 4.67
N LYS A 82 2.99 7.39 4.25
CA LYS A 82 3.13 8.77 4.77
C LYS A 82 1.78 9.46 4.81
N ALA A 83 1.47 10.14 5.91
CA ALA A 83 0.40 11.12 5.97
C ALA A 83 0.70 12.18 7.05
N ASN A 84 0.80 13.44 6.65
CA ASN A 84 1.21 14.51 7.57
C ASN A 84 0.07 15.00 8.49
N TYR A 85 -1.19 14.88 8.04
CA TYR A 85 -2.36 15.47 8.73
C TYR A 85 -3.44 14.46 9.07
N ALA A 86 -3.19 13.17 8.84
CA ALA A 86 -4.14 12.10 9.12
C ALA A 86 -3.57 11.15 10.15
N LYS A 87 -4.44 10.54 10.96
CA LYS A 87 -4.06 9.43 11.83
C LYS A 87 -3.47 8.29 10.98
N PRO A 88 -2.48 7.53 11.49
CA PRO A 88 -2.06 6.29 10.88
C PRO A 88 -3.29 5.41 10.62
N ARG A 89 -3.37 4.85 9.41
CA ARG A 89 -4.41 3.91 9.03
C ARG A 89 -3.80 2.52 8.87
N PRO A 90 -4.49 1.46 9.32
CA PRO A 90 -4.04 0.11 9.03
C PRO A 90 -4.02 -0.10 7.51
N GLU A 91 -3.12 -0.95 7.07
CA GLU A 91 -3.13 -1.44 5.69
C GLU A 91 -4.46 -2.13 5.38
N LYS A 92 -4.85 -2.08 4.10
CA LYS A 92 -6.07 -2.72 3.61
C LYS A 92 -5.75 -3.66 2.48
N TRP A 93 -6.44 -4.79 2.46
CA TRP A 93 -6.47 -5.69 1.32
C TRP A 93 -7.72 -5.42 0.51
N VAL A 94 -7.54 -5.28 -0.80
CA VAL A 94 -8.62 -5.12 -1.75
C VAL A 94 -8.51 -6.17 -2.83
N ARG A 95 -9.67 -6.58 -3.36
CA ARG A 95 -9.75 -7.54 -4.46
C ARG A 95 -10.26 -6.85 -5.72
N ARG A 96 -9.62 -7.16 -6.85
CA ARG A 96 -10.05 -6.74 -8.18
C ARG A 96 -11.23 -7.61 -8.61
N GLY A 97 -12.37 -6.98 -8.86
CA GLY A 97 -13.54 -7.64 -9.43
C GLY A 97 -13.39 -7.89 -10.94
N PRO A 98 -14.35 -8.60 -11.56
CA PRO A 98 -14.37 -8.83 -13.01
C PRO A 98 -14.42 -7.54 -13.85
N ASP A 99 -14.94 -6.46 -13.28
CA ASP A 99 -15.01 -5.11 -13.85
C ASP A 99 -13.72 -4.29 -13.65
N GLY A 100 -12.68 -4.89 -13.05
CA GLY A 100 -11.42 -4.22 -12.76
C GLY A 100 -11.45 -3.31 -11.53
N VAL A 101 -12.61 -3.10 -10.90
CA VAL A 101 -12.76 -2.24 -9.72
C VAL A 101 -12.20 -2.93 -8.48
N LEU A 102 -11.43 -2.18 -7.70
CA LEU A 102 -10.90 -2.63 -6.41
C LEU A 102 -11.96 -2.44 -5.32
N ARG A 103 -12.35 -3.54 -4.67
CA ARG A 103 -13.30 -3.53 -3.57
C ARG A 103 -12.59 -3.89 -2.27
N ALA A 104 -12.81 -3.08 -1.25
CA ALA A 104 -12.44 -3.44 0.11
C ALA A 104 -13.29 -4.63 0.54
N LEU A 105 -12.63 -5.63 1.12
CA LEU A 105 -13.32 -6.75 1.72
C LEU A 105 -13.37 -6.54 3.23
N GLU A 106 -14.52 -6.82 3.82
CA GLU A 106 -14.69 -6.80 5.27
C GLU A 106 -13.83 -7.91 5.91
N PRO A 107 -13.38 -7.76 7.17
CA PRO A 107 -12.54 -8.75 7.83
C PRO A 107 -13.08 -10.19 7.82
N ALA A 108 -14.41 -10.37 7.89
CA ALA A 108 -15.05 -11.68 7.79
C ALA A 108 -15.07 -12.27 6.36
N GLN A 109 -14.91 -11.41 5.35
CA GLN A 109 -14.74 -11.83 3.96
C GLN A 109 -13.31 -12.26 3.67
N LEU A 110 -12.35 -11.81 4.49
CA LEU A 110 -10.99 -12.31 4.45
C LEU A 110 -10.98 -13.78 4.91
N THR A 111 -11.60 -14.14 6.04
CA THR A 111 -11.64 -15.52 6.56
C THR A 111 -12.40 -16.51 5.67
N SER A 112 -13.51 -16.10 5.08
CA SER A 112 -14.28 -16.95 4.14
C SER A 112 -13.58 -17.14 2.78
N HIS A 113 -12.62 -16.27 2.43
CA HIS A 113 -11.73 -16.43 1.28
C HIS A 113 -10.34 -16.95 1.69
N GLY A 114 -10.21 -17.58 2.86
CA GLY A 114 -9.00 -18.31 3.30
C GLY A 114 -8.11 -17.61 4.33
N MET A 115 -8.41 -16.37 4.73
CA MET A 115 -7.51 -15.57 5.59
C MET A 115 -7.90 -15.62 7.06
N GLN A 116 -7.26 -16.50 7.83
CA GLN A 116 -7.31 -16.42 9.29
C GLN A 116 -6.38 -15.29 9.80
N PRO A 117 -6.81 -14.47 10.77
CA PRO A 117 -5.92 -13.54 11.43
C PRO A 117 -4.83 -14.34 12.16
N THR A 118 -3.58 -14.26 11.72
CA THR A 118 -2.49 -14.82 12.52
C THR A 118 -2.30 -13.92 13.74
N GLU A 119 -2.69 -14.40 14.92
CA GLU A 119 -2.33 -13.78 16.20
C GLU A 119 -0.79 -13.73 16.30
N ARG A 120 -0.20 -12.58 15.98
CA ARG A 120 1.20 -12.31 16.31
C ARG A 120 1.23 -11.19 17.34
N GLY A 121 1.53 -11.57 18.58
CA GLY A 121 1.99 -10.62 19.60
C GLY A 121 1.25 -10.60 20.94
N ARG A 122 0.79 -11.74 21.47
CA ARG A 122 0.49 -11.83 22.92
C ARG A 122 1.37 -12.88 23.59
N ARG A 123 2.69 -12.65 23.59
CA ARG A 123 3.52 -13.23 24.65
C ARG A 123 3.29 -12.42 25.92
N ARG A 124 2.46 -12.99 26.78
CA ARG A 124 2.28 -12.66 28.19
C ARG A 124 3.66 -12.55 28.88
N GLY A 125 3.77 -11.60 29.80
CA GLY A 125 4.88 -11.54 30.75
C GLY A 125 4.81 -12.63 31.82
N ARG A 126 5.78 -12.54 32.74
CA ARG A 126 6.12 -13.40 33.89
C ARG A 126 6.85 -14.70 33.51
N ASP A 127 7.99 -15.05 34.10
CA ASP A 127 8.51 -14.75 35.45
C ASP A 127 9.96 -14.22 35.47
#